data_AF-A0A6V8L4Z4-F1
#
_entry.id   AF-A0A6V8L4Z4-F1
#
_cell.length_a   1.000
_cell.length_b   1.000
_cell.length_c   1.000
_cell.angle_alpha   90.00
_cell.angle_beta   90.00
_cell.angle_gamma   90.00
#
_symmetry.space_group_name_H-M   'P 1'
#
loop_
_entity.id
_entity.type
_entity.pdbx_description
1 polymer ?
#
loop_
_entity_poly.entity_id
_entity_poly.type
_entity_poly.pdbx_seq_one_letter_code
_entity_poly.pdbx_strand_id
1 'polypeptide(L)'
;MWEVVLLAPVDEWFLHLCEDDPQTANRVLEAIDHLAAAGPGLGRPLVDRVHGSRLHNLKELRPGSAGRSEIRLLFVFDPSREAVILVAGDKAGQWNRWYRENIPLPSRDTRSTWSTARRRRPMSARRWSDVKADAAARQPWLATAEAAEERAQIRAENLGRIRGHELAELRKAAGLTQVEVARALGVSQARVSQIEHGKIDSLDTLRAYAEVLGAEVSIVVSKGPLTLKVA
;
A
#
# COMPACT_ATOMS: atom_id res chain seq x y z
N MET A 1 -10.32 -8.74 -8.19
CA MET A 1 -10.49 -7.42 -7.53
C MET A 1 -11.21 -7.63 -6.21
N TRP A 2 -10.75 -6.94 -5.17
CA TRP A 2 -11.39 -6.82 -3.86
C TRP A 2 -12.19 -5.52 -3.82
N GLU A 3 -13.33 -5.54 -3.15
CA GLU A 3 -14.06 -4.30 -2.87
C GLU A 3 -13.37 -3.59 -1.70
N VAL A 4 -13.27 -2.26 -1.76
CA VAL A 4 -12.75 -1.48 -0.64
C VAL A 4 -13.88 -0.61 -0.10
N VAL A 5 -14.12 -0.68 1.19
CA VAL A 5 -15.19 0.04 1.87
C VAL A 5 -14.57 1.00 2.88
N LEU A 6 -14.96 2.27 2.83
CA LEU A 6 -14.53 3.30 3.79
C LEU A 6 -15.67 3.56 4.77
N LEU A 7 -15.37 3.63 6.06
CA LEU A 7 -16.31 4.18 7.04
C LEU A 7 -16.44 5.70 6.83
N ALA A 8 -17.59 6.28 7.16
CA ALA A 8 -17.88 7.70 6.94
C ALA A 8 -16.78 8.67 7.40
N PRO A 9 -16.19 8.55 8.61
CA PRO A 9 -15.09 9.44 9.01
C PRO A 9 -13.87 9.37 8.07
N VAL A 10 -13.64 8.21 7.45
CA VAL A 10 -12.53 8.00 6.52
C VAL A 10 -12.82 8.59 5.15
N ASP A 11 -14.05 8.43 4.63
CA ASP A 11 -14.40 9.04 3.35
C ASP A 11 -14.46 10.57 3.43
N GLU A 12 -15.01 11.14 4.50
CA GLU A 12 -15.00 12.57 4.77
C GLU A 12 -13.57 13.09 4.90
N TRP A 13 -12.71 12.39 5.65
CA TRP A 13 -11.29 12.73 5.75
C TRP A 13 -10.60 12.73 4.38
N PHE A 14 -10.84 11.72 3.54
CA PHE A 14 -10.23 11.64 2.22
C PHE A 14 -10.71 12.77 1.30
N LEU A 15 -11.99 13.13 1.35
CA LEU A 15 -12.54 14.23 0.56
C LEU A 15 -11.91 15.58 0.93
N HIS A 16 -11.70 15.84 2.23
CA HIS A 16 -10.94 17.03 2.67
C HIS A 16 -9.47 16.97 2.25
N LEU A 17 -8.83 15.80 2.35
CA LEU A 17 -7.46 15.63 1.89
C LEU A 17 -7.29 15.97 0.40
N CYS A 18 -8.27 15.64 -0.45
CA CYS A 18 -8.25 16.03 -1.86
C CYS A 18 -8.32 17.55 -2.10
N GLU A 19 -8.85 18.31 -1.14
CA GLU A 19 -8.90 19.77 -1.19
C GLU A 19 -7.61 20.38 -0.63
N ASP A 20 -7.17 19.90 0.55
CA ASP A 20 -6.09 20.49 1.32
C ASP A 20 -4.68 20.10 0.84
N ASP A 21 -4.50 18.85 0.38
CA ASP A 21 -3.20 18.29 -0.03
C ASP A 21 -3.35 17.29 -1.21
N PRO A 22 -3.44 17.81 -2.45
CA PRO A 22 -3.56 16.99 -3.66
C PRO A 22 -2.45 15.94 -3.85
N GLN A 23 -1.22 16.26 -3.45
CA GLN A 23 -0.06 15.37 -3.61
C GLN A 23 -0.19 14.16 -2.68
N THR A 24 -0.54 14.38 -1.41
CA THR A 24 -0.81 13.30 -0.47
C THR A 24 -2.07 12.52 -0.86
N ALA A 25 -3.11 13.20 -1.37
CA ALA A 25 -4.33 12.55 -1.85
C ALA A 25 -4.06 11.57 -3.01
N ASN A 26 -3.22 11.95 -4.00
CA ASN A 26 -2.82 11.06 -5.10
C ASN A 26 -2.12 9.78 -4.57
N ARG A 27 -1.28 9.91 -3.53
CA ARG A 27 -0.63 8.75 -2.89
C ARG A 27 -1.64 7.82 -2.22
N VAL A 28 -2.58 8.38 -1.45
CA VAL A 28 -3.64 7.62 -0.78
C VAL A 28 -4.51 6.89 -1.81
N LEU A 29 -4.90 7.58 -2.88
CA LEU A 29 -5.72 7.02 -3.96
C LEU A 29 -5.03 5.80 -4.58
N GLU A 30 -3.75 5.92 -4.95
CA GLU A 30 -2.99 4.81 -5.53
C GLU A 30 -2.78 3.64 -4.56
N ALA A 31 -2.57 3.92 -3.28
CA ALA A 31 -2.41 2.87 -2.29
C ALA A 31 -3.71 2.07 -2.10
N ILE A 32 -4.87 2.74 -2.10
CA ILE A 32 -6.17 2.07 -2.01
C ILE A 32 -6.48 1.29 -3.30
N ASP A 33 -6.15 1.83 -4.46
CA ASP A 33 -6.32 1.11 -5.74
C ASP A 33 -5.45 -0.15 -5.81
N HIS A 34 -4.21 -0.07 -5.32
CA HIS A 34 -3.35 -1.26 -5.21
C HIS A 34 -3.94 -2.28 -4.23
N LEU A 35 -4.48 -1.84 -3.09
CA LEU A 35 -5.16 -2.71 -2.12
C LEU A 35 -6.37 -3.41 -2.76
N ALA A 36 -7.19 -2.69 -3.52
CA ALA A 36 -8.34 -3.26 -4.25
C ALA A 36 -7.89 -4.28 -5.31
N ALA A 37 -6.79 -4.03 -6.01
CA ALA A 37 -6.28 -4.93 -7.03
C ALA A 37 -5.71 -6.23 -6.43
N ALA A 38 -4.81 -6.10 -5.46
CA ALA A 38 -4.01 -7.20 -4.92
C ALA A 38 -4.66 -7.94 -3.74
N GLY A 39 -5.48 -7.26 -2.93
CA GLY A 39 -6.13 -7.86 -1.77
C GLY A 39 -5.12 -8.38 -0.72
N PRO A 40 -5.39 -9.53 -0.06
CA PRO A 40 -4.52 -10.10 0.98
C PRO A 40 -3.09 -10.43 0.56
N GLY A 41 -2.83 -10.53 -0.74
CA GLY A 41 -1.48 -10.71 -1.28
C GLY A 41 -0.63 -9.44 -1.19
N LEU A 42 -1.23 -8.26 -0.97
CA LEU A 42 -0.50 -7.02 -0.78
C LEU A 42 0.16 -7.02 0.61
N GLY A 43 1.49 -7.04 0.61
CA GLY A 43 2.31 -7.07 1.81
C GLY A 43 3.20 -5.84 1.95
N ARG A 44 4.31 -6.02 2.66
CA ARG A 44 5.32 -4.97 2.85
C ARG A 44 5.93 -4.57 1.49
N PRO A 45 6.31 -3.29 1.33
CA PRO A 45 6.27 -2.22 2.34
C PRO A 45 4.95 -1.43 2.40
N LEU A 46 4.01 -1.68 1.49
CA LEU A 46 2.78 -0.89 1.38
C LEU A 46 1.73 -1.26 2.44
N VAL A 47 1.69 -2.53 2.83
CA VAL A 47 0.80 -3.05 3.88
C VAL A 47 1.61 -3.73 4.98
N ASP A 48 1.20 -3.53 6.23
CA ASP A 48 1.76 -4.23 7.37
C ASP A 48 0.67 -4.75 8.32
N ARG A 49 1.04 -5.69 9.20
CA ARG A 49 0.21 -6.12 10.31
C ARG A 49 0.40 -5.17 11.48
N VAL A 50 -0.71 -4.78 12.12
CA VAL A 50 -0.62 -4.07 13.40
C VAL A 50 -0.39 -5.08 14.51
N HIS A 51 0.77 -5.00 15.16
CA HIS A 51 1.11 -5.83 16.32
C HIS A 51 0.47 -5.26 17.60
N GLY A 52 0.13 -6.14 18.55
CA GLY A 52 -0.45 -5.74 19.85
C GLY A 52 -1.92 -5.29 19.80
N SER A 53 -2.56 -5.30 18.63
CA SER A 53 -3.99 -5.02 18.52
C SER A 53 -4.84 -6.19 19.06
N ARG A 54 -5.96 -5.86 19.71
CA ARG A 54 -6.99 -6.86 20.08
C ARG A 54 -7.67 -7.47 18.85
N LEU A 55 -7.58 -6.79 17.70
CA LEU A 55 -8.04 -7.30 16.41
C LEU A 55 -6.89 -8.05 15.72
N HIS A 56 -6.94 -9.37 15.78
CA HIS A 56 -5.89 -10.27 15.31
C HIS A 56 -5.57 -10.14 13.81
N ASN A 57 -6.49 -9.60 13.00
CA ASN A 57 -6.36 -9.40 11.56
C ASN A 57 -6.23 -7.91 11.16
N LEU A 58 -5.97 -7.00 12.11
CA LEU A 58 -5.81 -5.58 11.82
C LEU A 58 -4.54 -5.34 11.01
N LYS A 59 -4.71 -4.61 9.91
CA LYS A 59 -3.66 -4.22 8.99
C LYS A 59 -3.57 -2.71 8.89
N GLU A 60 -2.42 -2.26 8.41
CA GLU A 60 -2.11 -0.87 8.16
C GLU A 60 -1.66 -0.70 6.71
N LEU A 61 -2.35 0.14 5.96
CA LEU A 61 -1.94 0.62 4.65
C LEU A 61 -1.05 1.87 4.82
N ARG A 62 0.04 1.93 4.05
CA ARG A 62 1.10 2.93 4.13
C ARG A 62 1.33 3.56 2.76
N PRO A 63 0.53 4.56 2.35
CA PRO A 63 0.60 5.17 1.00
C PRO A 63 1.93 5.83 0.59
N GLY A 64 2.91 5.88 1.50
CA GLY A 64 4.09 6.73 1.37
C GLY A 64 3.82 8.14 1.89
N SER A 65 4.89 8.92 2.00
CA SER A 65 4.88 10.27 2.55
C SER A 65 5.21 11.26 1.43
N ALA A 66 4.40 12.31 1.26
CA ALA A 66 4.80 13.51 0.54
C ALA A 66 5.29 14.53 1.56
N GLY A 67 6.56 14.92 1.50
CA GLY A 67 7.13 15.84 2.50
C GLY A 67 7.16 15.25 3.92
N ARG A 68 6.45 15.88 4.86
CA ARG A 68 6.46 15.52 6.30
C ARG A 68 5.29 14.63 6.74
N SER A 69 4.30 14.39 5.87
CA SER A 69 3.11 13.61 6.23
C SER A 69 3.46 12.14 6.45
N GLU A 70 2.83 11.48 7.41
CA GLU A 70 2.95 10.05 7.66
C GLU A 70 1.55 9.41 7.64
N ILE A 71 0.92 9.40 6.46
CA ILE A 71 -0.44 8.87 6.33
C ILE A 71 -0.48 7.37 6.61
N ARG A 72 -1.47 6.94 7.39
CA ARG A 72 -1.77 5.52 7.64
C ARG A 72 -3.26 5.29 7.64
N LEU A 73 -3.65 4.13 7.09
CA LEU A 73 -5.04 3.68 7.10
C LEU A 73 -5.12 2.32 7.77
N LEU A 74 -5.92 2.20 8.83
CA LEU A 74 -6.16 0.92 9.51
C LEU A 74 -7.35 0.23 8.85
N PHE A 75 -7.17 -1.05 8.52
CA PHE A 75 -8.19 -1.81 7.82
C PHE A 75 -8.17 -3.30 8.18
N VAL A 76 -9.25 -3.98 7.83
CA VAL A 76 -9.38 -5.44 7.94
C VAL A 76 -9.88 -6.01 6.62
N PHE A 77 -9.44 -7.23 6.29
CA PHE A 77 -10.09 -8.03 5.24
C PHE A 77 -11.20 -8.87 5.84
N ASP A 78 -12.34 -8.91 5.16
CA ASP A 78 -13.47 -9.74 5.51
C ASP A 78 -13.56 -10.99 4.60
N PRO A 79 -14.34 -12.02 4.98
CA PRO A 79 -14.56 -13.21 4.16
C PRO A 79 -15.33 -12.95 2.84
N SER A 80 -16.05 -11.84 2.74
CA SER A 80 -16.86 -11.46 1.57
C SER A 80 -16.04 -10.76 0.47
N ARG A 81 -14.71 -10.73 0.61
CA ARG A 81 -13.76 -10.06 -0.28
C ARG A 81 -13.80 -8.53 -0.21
N GLU A 82 -14.11 -8.00 0.96
CA GLU A 82 -14.04 -6.58 1.27
C GLU A 82 -12.78 -6.26 2.09
N ALA A 83 -12.11 -5.16 1.75
CA ALA A 83 -11.17 -4.48 2.63
C ALA A 83 -11.89 -3.30 3.27
N VAL A 84 -12.15 -3.37 4.57
CA VAL A 84 -12.87 -2.33 5.30
C VAL A 84 -11.87 -1.41 5.98
N ILE A 85 -11.76 -0.17 5.50
CA ILE A 85 -10.92 0.87 6.09
C ILE A 85 -11.68 1.52 7.24
N LEU A 86 -11.16 1.31 8.44
CA LEU A 86 -11.77 1.71 9.70
C LEU A 86 -11.42 3.15 10.04
N VAL A 87 -10.16 3.52 9.83
CA VAL A 87 -9.59 4.81 10.24
C VAL A 87 -8.48 5.19 9.27
N ALA A 88 -8.37 6.51 9.00
CA ALA A 88 -7.25 7.11 8.32
C ALA A 88 -6.79 8.37 9.03
N GLY A 89 -5.54 8.77 8.81
CA GLY A 89 -5.02 10.04 9.30
C GLY A 89 -3.53 10.18 9.13
N ASP A 90 -3.03 11.38 9.40
CA ASP A 90 -1.61 11.69 9.43
C ASP A 90 -1.00 11.36 10.81
N LYS A 91 0.05 10.55 10.82
CA LYS A 91 0.78 10.14 12.03
C LYS A 91 1.95 11.04 12.40
N ALA A 92 2.24 12.10 11.66
CA ALA A 92 3.33 13.02 11.97
C ALA A 92 3.23 13.53 13.43
N GLY A 93 4.08 13.02 14.32
CA GLY A 93 4.25 13.51 15.70
C GLY A 93 3.26 13.06 16.77
N GLN A 94 2.27 12.18 16.51
CA GLN A 94 1.22 11.83 17.51
C GLN A 94 0.89 10.33 17.66
N TRP A 95 1.89 9.46 17.51
CA TRP A 95 1.74 7.99 17.46
C TRP A 95 0.85 7.35 18.55
N ASN A 96 1.12 7.61 19.83
CA ASN A 96 0.39 6.96 20.93
C ASN A 96 -1.04 7.50 21.14
N ARG A 97 -1.31 8.71 20.67
CA ARG A 97 -2.62 9.36 20.80
C ARG A 97 -3.55 8.86 19.69
N TRP A 98 -3.06 8.84 18.46
CA TRP A 98 -3.81 8.41 17.29
C TRP A 98 -4.36 6.99 17.42
N TYR A 99 -3.56 6.01 17.89
CA TYR A 99 -4.04 4.64 18.11
C TYR A 99 -5.03 4.51 19.27
N ARG A 100 -4.89 5.29 20.35
CA ARG A 100 -5.84 5.26 21.48
C ARG A 100 -7.19 5.86 21.12
N GLU A 101 -7.19 6.90 20.30
CA GLU A 101 -8.40 7.61 19.89
C GLU A 101 -9.10 6.92 18.71
N ASN A 102 -8.35 6.26 17.83
CA ASN A 102 -8.86 5.78 16.57
C ASN A 102 -8.81 4.25 16.38
N ILE A 103 -8.27 3.45 17.30
CA ILE A 103 -8.61 2.02 17.32
C ILE A 103 -9.98 1.93 18.00
N PRO A 104 -11.05 1.53 17.30
CA PRO A 104 -12.28 1.22 17.98
C PRO A 104 -11.95 0.06 18.93
N LEU A 105 -12.21 0.22 20.22
CA LEU A 105 -12.27 -0.89 21.16
C LEU A 105 -13.74 -1.32 21.31
N PRO A 106 -14.34 -2.15 20.43
CA PRO A 106 -15.55 -2.85 20.80
C PRO A 106 -15.17 -4.04 21.69
N SER A 107 -15.89 -4.17 22.78
CA SER A 107 -15.91 -5.35 23.62
C SER A 107 -16.15 -6.62 22.79
N ARG A 108 -15.18 -7.54 22.89
CA ARG A 108 -15.25 -9.01 22.73
C ARG A 108 -15.69 -9.67 21.42
N ASP A 109 -16.35 -9.05 20.46
CA ASP A 109 -16.68 -9.81 19.24
C ASP A 109 -16.91 -8.94 18.01
N THR A 110 -15.85 -8.73 17.22
CA THR A 110 -15.97 -8.07 15.92
C THR A 110 -16.76 -8.90 14.92
N ARG A 111 -16.70 -10.24 14.95
CA ARG A 111 -17.49 -11.09 14.02
C ARG A 111 -19.00 -10.92 14.22
N SER A 112 -19.44 -10.86 15.48
CA SER A 112 -20.84 -10.64 15.86
C SER A 112 -21.30 -9.20 15.67
N THR A 113 -20.45 -8.21 16.00
CA THR A 113 -20.81 -6.79 15.81
C THR A 113 -20.95 -6.40 14.35
N TRP A 114 -20.19 -6.98 13.40
CA TRP A 114 -20.40 -6.69 11.97
C TRP A 114 -21.72 -7.27 11.43
N SER A 115 -22.11 -8.48 11.82
CA SER A 115 -23.39 -9.07 11.41
C SER A 115 -24.62 -8.38 12.04
N THR A 116 -24.43 -7.77 13.22
CA THR A 116 -25.47 -7.02 13.95
C THR A 116 -25.50 -5.53 13.55
N ALA A 117 -24.35 -4.90 13.26
CA ALA A 117 -24.22 -3.54 12.75
C ALA A 117 -24.72 -3.40 11.31
N ARG A 118 -24.69 -4.48 10.51
CA ARG A 118 -25.39 -4.52 9.22
C ARG A 118 -26.92 -4.45 9.36
N ARG A 119 -27.48 -4.85 10.51
CA ARG A 119 -28.93 -4.84 10.80
C ARG A 119 -29.39 -3.62 11.61
N ARG A 120 -28.51 -3.01 12.40
CA ARG A 120 -28.74 -1.74 13.09
C ARG A 120 -27.68 -0.76 12.59
N ARG A 121 -28.05 0.17 11.69
CA ARG A 121 -27.20 1.32 11.30
C ARG A 121 -26.77 2.08 12.57
N PRO A 122 -25.46 2.15 12.89
CA PRO A 122 -24.85 3.47 13.06
C PRO A 122 -23.38 3.47 12.60
N MET A 123 -23.18 3.79 11.33
CA MET A 123 -22.02 4.43 10.66
C MET A 123 -22.19 4.11 9.18
N SER A 124 -22.47 5.11 8.35
CA SER A 124 -22.52 4.92 6.90
C SER A 124 -21.14 4.48 6.43
N ALA A 125 -21.11 3.49 5.54
CA ALA A 125 -19.90 3.05 4.87
C ALA A 125 -20.13 3.17 3.37
N ARG A 126 -19.13 3.66 2.64
CA ARG A 126 -19.20 3.89 1.19
C ARG A 126 -18.20 3.01 0.47
N ARG A 127 -18.56 2.55 -0.73
CA ARG A 127 -17.63 1.88 -1.62
C ARG A 127 -16.57 2.86 -2.09
N TRP A 128 -15.35 2.40 -2.21
CA TRP A 128 -14.24 3.21 -2.68
C TRP A 128 -14.48 3.76 -4.09
N SER A 129 -15.16 3.01 -4.96
CA SER A 129 -15.59 3.51 -6.27
C SER A 129 -16.45 4.77 -6.16
N ASP A 130 -17.37 4.79 -5.21
CA ASP A 130 -18.34 5.87 -5.03
C ASP A 130 -17.68 7.09 -4.38
N VAL A 131 -16.74 6.86 -3.46
CA VAL A 131 -15.93 7.92 -2.84
C VAL A 131 -15.01 8.55 -3.89
N LYS A 132 -14.35 7.75 -4.74
CA LYS A 132 -13.53 8.26 -5.85
C LYS A 132 -14.34 9.09 -6.84
N ALA A 133 -15.54 8.64 -7.20
CA ALA A 133 -16.42 9.38 -8.11
C ALA A 133 -16.82 10.74 -7.51
N ASP A 134 -17.17 10.77 -6.23
CA ASP A 134 -17.51 12.01 -5.50
C ASP A 134 -16.30 12.94 -5.37
N ALA A 135 -15.12 12.40 -5.03
CA ALA A 135 -13.88 13.16 -5.02
C ALA A 135 -13.60 13.80 -6.38
N ALA A 136 -13.69 13.04 -7.47
CA ALA A 136 -13.49 13.55 -8.83
C ALA A 136 -14.53 14.61 -9.24
N ALA A 137 -15.77 14.50 -8.76
CA ALA A 137 -16.81 15.49 -9.01
C ALA A 137 -16.57 16.80 -8.26
N ARG A 138 -16.08 16.73 -7.01
CA ARG A 138 -15.75 17.91 -6.19
C ARG A 138 -14.44 18.56 -6.58
N GLN A 139 -13.47 17.76 -7.01
CA GLN A 139 -12.10 18.15 -7.26
C GLN A 139 -11.70 17.79 -8.70
N PRO A 140 -11.99 18.65 -9.69
CA PRO A 140 -11.73 18.37 -11.10
C PRO A 140 -10.26 18.05 -11.42
N TRP A 141 -9.32 18.52 -10.59
CA TRP A 141 -7.89 18.25 -10.75
C TRP A 141 -7.57 16.75 -10.77
N LEU A 142 -8.35 15.91 -10.07
CA LEU A 142 -8.15 14.46 -10.03
C LEU A 142 -8.23 13.80 -11.42
N ALA A 143 -9.04 14.37 -12.30
CA ALA A 143 -9.26 13.87 -13.66
C ALA A 143 -8.27 14.44 -14.70
N THR A 144 -7.34 15.31 -14.28
CA THR A 144 -6.35 15.89 -15.20
C THR A 144 -5.31 14.87 -15.64
N ALA A 145 -4.72 15.09 -16.83
CA ALA A 145 -3.62 14.27 -17.33
C ALA A 145 -2.39 14.35 -16.42
N GLU A 146 -2.12 15.52 -15.83
CA GLU A 146 -1.03 15.73 -14.88
C GLU A 146 -1.20 14.87 -13.62
N ALA A 147 -2.40 14.89 -13.01
CA ALA A 147 -2.67 14.04 -11.85
C ALA A 147 -2.64 12.55 -12.21
N ALA A 148 -3.07 12.17 -13.42
CA ALA A 148 -2.97 10.78 -13.89
C ALA A 148 -1.52 10.33 -14.07
N GLU A 149 -0.65 11.20 -14.58
CA GLU A 149 0.79 10.97 -14.73
C GLU A 149 1.48 10.87 -13.36
N GLU A 150 1.18 11.78 -12.43
CA GLU A 150 1.71 11.72 -11.06
C GLU A 150 1.32 10.41 -10.39
N ARG A 151 0.06 9.98 -10.53
CA ARG A 151 -0.39 8.68 -10.05
C ARG A 151 0.32 7.51 -10.72
N ALA A 152 0.63 7.59 -12.02
CA ALA A 152 1.42 6.58 -12.71
C ALA A 152 2.85 6.48 -12.14
N GLN A 153 3.47 7.62 -11.81
CA GLN A 153 4.78 7.68 -11.16
C GLN A 153 4.72 7.09 -9.75
N ILE A 154 3.70 7.41 -8.96
CA ILE A 154 3.48 6.84 -7.62
C ILE A 154 3.30 5.31 -7.72
N ARG A 155 2.56 4.80 -8.70
CA ARG A 155 2.45 3.35 -8.95
C ARG A 155 3.81 2.72 -9.23
N ALA A 156 4.60 3.34 -10.10
CA ALA A 156 5.93 2.85 -10.44
C ALA A 156 6.87 2.85 -9.22
N GLU A 157 6.84 3.91 -8.42
CA GLU A 157 7.58 4.01 -7.15
C GLU A 157 7.17 2.88 -6.18
N ASN A 158 5.86 2.71 -5.96
CA ASN A 158 5.34 1.67 -5.08
C ASN A 158 5.73 0.26 -5.56
N LEU A 159 5.65 0.00 -6.87
CA LEU A 159 6.08 -1.26 -7.45
C LEU A 159 7.58 -1.50 -7.23
N GLY A 160 8.42 -0.48 -7.46
CA GLY A 160 9.86 -0.57 -7.20
C GLY A 160 10.16 -0.91 -5.74
N ARG A 161 9.49 -0.26 -4.79
CA ARG A 161 9.62 -0.53 -3.35
C ARG A 161 9.18 -1.95 -2.98
N ILE A 162 8.09 -2.45 -3.57
CA ILE A 162 7.61 -3.83 -3.36
C ILE A 162 8.66 -4.82 -3.88
N ARG A 163 9.14 -4.64 -5.12
CA ARG A 163 10.16 -5.53 -5.71
C ARG A 163 11.48 -5.51 -4.94
N GLY A 164 11.93 -4.34 -4.51
CA GLY A 164 13.12 -4.22 -3.65
C GLY A 164 12.96 -5.01 -2.34
N HIS A 165 11.81 -4.88 -1.69
CA HIS A 165 11.52 -5.63 -0.46
C HIS A 165 11.48 -7.15 -0.71
N GLU A 166 10.86 -7.61 -1.81
CA GLU A 166 10.85 -9.02 -2.18
C GLU A 166 12.26 -9.58 -2.41
N LEU A 167 13.15 -8.83 -3.08
CA LEU A 167 14.56 -9.19 -3.21
C LEU A 167 15.26 -9.32 -1.85
N ALA A 168 14.98 -8.39 -0.93
CA ALA A 168 15.52 -8.46 0.42
C ALA A 168 15.05 -9.72 1.17
N GLU A 169 13.79 -10.11 0.99
CA GLU A 169 13.24 -11.33 1.60
C GLU A 169 13.85 -12.59 0.96
N LEU A 170 14.01 -12.63 -0.37
CA LEU A 170 14.68 -13.73 -1.06
C LEU A 170 16.13 -13.88 -0.59
N ARG A 171 16.86 -12.76 -0.45
CA ARG A 171 18.22 -12.76 0.11
C ARG A 171 18.24 -13.34 1.52
N LYS A 172 17.33 -12.91 2.41
CA LYS A 172 17.24 -13.43 3.78
C LYS A 172 16.90 -14.92 3.79
N ALA A 173 16.00 -15.37 2.92
CA ALA A 173 15.64 -16.78 2.78
C ALA A 173 16.81 -17.63 2.30
N ALA A 174 17.70 -17.07 1.48
CA ALA A 174 18.98 -17.69 1.09
C ALA A 174 20.05 -17.64 2.19
N GLY A 175 19.76 -17.06 3.36
CA GLY A 175 20.71 -16.94 4.48
C GLY A 175 21.82 -15.92 4.27
N LEU A 176 21.72 -15.06 3.26
CA LEU A 176 22.76 -14.10 2.91
C LEU A 176 22.55 -12.73 3.57
N THR A 177 23.64 -12.09 3.95
CA THR A 177 23.68 -10.68 4.35
C THR A 177 23.78 -9.75 3.13
N GLN A 178 23.43 -8.48 3.29
CA GLN A 178 23.64 -7.49 2.23
C GLN A 178 25.13 -7.34 1.86
N VAL A 179 26.03 -7.56 2.81
CA VAL A 179 27.50 -7.48 2.59
C VAL A 179 27.98 -8.64 1.72
N GLU A 180 27.46 -9.84 1.93
CA GLU A 180 27.81 -11.02 1.12
C GLU A 180 27.31 -10.87 -0.32
N VAL A 181 26.06 -10.41 -0.50
CA VAL A 181 25.54 -10.10 -1.85
C VAL A 181 26.36 -9.00 -2.51
N ALA A 182 26.71 -7.93 -1.77
CA ALA A 182 27.53 -6.84 -2.28
C ALA A 182 28.90 -7.33 -2.76
N ARG A 183 29.55 -8.20 -1.97
CA ARG A 183 30.83 -8.81 -2.32
C ARG A 183 30.72 -9.66 -3.58
N ALA A 184 29.68 -10.48 -3.71
CA ALA A 184 29.46 -11.32 -4.89
C ALA A 184 29.21 -10.48 -6.16
N LEU A 185 28.51 -9.36 -6.02
CA LEU A 185 28.22 -8.44 -7.13
C LEU A 185 29.35 -7.46 -7.46
N GLY A 186 30.38 -7.35 -6.63
CA GLY A 186 31.43 -6.33 -6.78
C GLY A 186 30.93 -4.90 -6.57
N VAL A 187 29.88 -4.70 -5.76
CA VAL A 187 29.29 -3.38 -5.44
C VAL A 187 29.38 -3.09 -3.94
N SER A 188 29.01 -1.88 -3.53
CA SER A 188 28.93 -1.53 -2.10
C SER A 188 27.69 -2.12 -1.41
N GLN A 189 27.76 -2.36 -0.10
CA GLN A 189 26.56 -2.73 0.68
C GLN A 189 25.50 -1.64 0.63
N ALA A 190 25.89 -0.36 0.56
CA ALA A 190 24.96 0.76 0.38
C ALA A 190 24.19 0.63 -0.94
N ARG A 191 24.83 0.15 -2.01
CA ARG A 191 24.18 -0.09 -3.30
C ARG A 191 23.18 -1.25 -3.23
N VAL A 192 23.52 -2.35 -2.57
CA VAL A 192 22.59 -3.46 -2.29
C VAL A 192 21.38 -2.97 -1.49
N SER A 193 21.61 -2.15 -0.47
CA SER A 193 20.54 -1.53 0.30
C SER A 193 19.65 -0.65 -0.58
N GLN A 194 20.21 0.18 -1.47
CA GLN A 194 19.42 0.98 -2.40
C GLN A 194 18.51 0.13 -3.31
N ILE A 195 19.05 -0.95 -3.87
CA ILE A 195 18.29 -1.91 -4.70
C ILE A 195 17.13 -2.51 -3.90
N GLU A 196 17.39 -2.98 -2.68
CA GLU A 196 16.37 -3.54 -1.76
C GLU A 196 15.33 -2.49 -1.29
N HIS A 197 15.63 -1.20 -1.43
CA HIS A 197 14.69 -0.11 -1.20
C HIS A 197 13.99 0.37 -2.49
N GLY A 198 14.14 -0.36 -3.60
CA GLY A 198 13.48 -0.08 -4.88
C GLY A 198 14.21 0.92 -5.77
N LYS A 199 15.43 1.33 -5.43
CA LYS A 199 16.26 2.22 -6.26
C LYS A 199 17.12 1.39 -7.20
N ILE A 200 16.56 1.09 -8.37
CA ILE A 200 17.20 0.30 -9.42
C ILE A 200 17.27 1.16 -10.68
N ASP A 201 18.45 1.23 -11.29
CA ASP A 201 18.71 2.02 -12.51
C ASP A 201 18.99 1.15 -13.76
N SER A 202 19.13 -0.17 -13.60
CA SER A 202 19.45 -1.08 -14.71
C SER A 202 18.95 -2.51 -14.48
N LEU A 203 18.48 -3.12 -15.58
CA LEU A 203 18.09 -4.55 -15.61
C LEU A 203 19.27 -5.48 -15.36
N ASP A 204 20.48 -5.09 -15.79
CA ASP A 204 21.67 -5.90 -15.58
C ASP A 204 22.04 -5.98 -14.09
N THR A 205 21.84 -4.90 -13.33
CA THR A 205 21.97 -4.92 -11.87
C THR A 205 20.98 -5.92 -11.24
N LEU A 206 19.73 -5.95 -11.72
CA LEU A 206 18.74 -6.91 -11.23
C LEU A 206 19.10 -8.36 -11.57
N ARG A 207 19.57 -8.61 -12.79
CA ARG A 207 19.99 -9.95 -13.23
C ARG A 207 21.14 -10.47 -12.39
N ALA A 208 22.19 -9.65 -12.21
CA ALA A 208 23.34 -10.04 -11.40
C ALA A 208 22.92 -10.30 -9.95
N TYR A 209 22.05 -9.45 -9.37
CA TYR A 209 21.52 -9.68 -8.02
C TYR A 209 20.77 -11.01 -7.92
N ALA A 210 19.86 -11.28 -8.87
CA ALA A 210 19.10 -12.53 -8.89
C ALA A 210 19.99 -13.75 -9.06
N GLU A 211 21.04 -13.68 -9.89
CA GLU A 211 22.01 -14.75 -10.10
C GLU A 211 22.73 -15.13 -8.79
N VAL A 212 23.11 -14.14 -7.97
CA VAL A 212 23.68 -14.38 -6.63
C VAL A 212 22.71 -15.12 -5.71
N LEU A 213 21.41 -14.93 -5.91
CA LEU A 213 20.37 -15.64 -5.17
C LEU A 213 19.96 -16.98 -5.81
N GLY A 214 20.55 -17.37 -6.94
CA GLY A 214 20.12 -18.53 -7.72
C GLY A 214 18.72 -18.37 -8.34
N ALA A 215 18.30 -17.12 -8.59
CA ALA A 215 17.01 -16.76 -9.18
C ALA A 215 17.15 -16.27 -10.62
N GLU A 216 16.07 -16.34 -11.39
CA GLU A 216 16.00 -15.84 -12.76
C GLU A 216 15.19 -14.54 -12.83
N VAL A 217 15.64 -13.57 -13.63
CA VAL A 217 14.88 -12.36 -13.96
C VAL A 217 14.25 -12.52 -15.33
N SER A 218 12.92 -12.56 -15.38
CA SER A 218 12.17 -12.49 -16.63
C SER A 218 11.69 -11.07 -16.94
N ILE A 219 11.83 -10.62 -18.19
CA ILE A 219 11.27 -9.36 -18.67
C ILE A 219 10.03 -9.66 -19.50
N VAL A 220 8.93 -9.02 -19.15
CA VAL A 220 7.65 -9.18 -19.84
C VAL A 220 7.21 -7.84 -20.42
N VAL A 221 6.92 -7.82 -21.72
CA VAL A 221 6.34 -6.66 -22.41
C VAL A 221 4.87 -6.95 -22.68
N SER A 222 3.98 -6.04 -22.26
CA SER A 222 2.53 -6.16 -22.46
C SER A 222 1.95 -4.99 -23.24
N LYS A 223 1.03 -5.28 -24.17
CA LYS A 223 0.20 -4.29 -24.87
C LYS A 223 -1.23 -4.81 -25.02
N GLY A 224 -2.15 -4.30 -24.21
CA GLY A 224 -3.51 -4.82 -24.14
C GLY A 224 -3.51 -6.31 -23.76
N PRO A 225 -4.12 -7.21 -24.57
CA PRO A 225 -4.11 -8.65 -24.28
C PRO A 225 -2.78 -9.34 -24.62
N LEU A 226 -1.89 -8.71 -25.38
CA LEU A 226 -0.62 -9.30 -25.78
C LEU A 226 0.39 -9.22 -24.62
N THR A 227 1.02 -10.35 -24.31
CA THR A 227 2.10 -10.48 -23.32
C THR A 227 3.23 -11.30 -23.91
N LEU A 228 4.45 -10.75 -23.93
CA LEU A 228 5.65 -11.39 -24.49
C LEU A 228 6.76 -11.44 -23.42
N LYS A 229 7.26 -12.64 -23.08
CA LYS A 229 8.51 -12.78 -22.32
C LYS A 229 9.68 -12.56 -23.30
N VAL A 230 10.48 -11.53 -23.06
CA VAL A 230 11.57 -11.11 -23.97
C VAL A 230 12.97 -11.42 -23.44
N ALA A 231 13.08 -11.75 -22.16
CA ALA A 231 14.26 -12.30 -21.52
C ALA A 231 13.82 -13.09 -20.27
#